data_AF-A0A174NEW0-F1
#
_entry.id   AF-A0A174NEW0-F1
#
_cell.length_a   1.000
_cell.length_b   1.000
_cell.length_c   1.000
_cell.angle_alpha   90.00
_cell.angle_beta   90.00
_cell.angle_gamma   90.00
#
_symmetry.space_group_name_H-M   'P 1'
#
loop_
_entity.id
_entity.type
_entity.pdbx_description
1 polymer ?
#
loop_
_entity_poly.entity_id
_entity_poly.type
_entity_poly.pdbx_seq_one_letter_code
_entity_poly.pdbx_strand_id
1 'polypeptide(L)'
;MLYYKFQNYEEFKNMFGIIKHGNGVCSRKNKILLAYVKDKRLLHEAVEKNDYTLLHISSMAELKKTVTQRIIISGHSDNSLRYVLELDGDFFYSRNLETDSLKGLCEDGDTKAIRYINHGNGEKVFKMKAGKLYRSIIQETEFGRTLPEQVVTYLCEEFSADWQVYTQSRLPKNTLHIDKDFEKIYSSDCCKGDFSSCMTDKDYYYFYMDSVNASAAYLTDEDDMVIARCIIYNEVKDQDGNKWRLAERQYASDENDILKRALIDALIKGGYIDGYKKVGAGAGDAREFVDLEENSLSDRKFRIECDLDYGDSLSYQDSFKWYDEYDRVADNYGHGDIGLDVTDGSINGEEEEEYDDFHGYHCHETRSVYCHGCEYYCDVENLDEFIWIENLGEYHHESDVTECPECSGLFLEEDNFHSDITEEDYCCEECRKKAEQTYKKENWHYSDYDEEYYEHAGDITVYRVWNNILCEYEEKNISVESGNKLLAGGELHELDGILYDIIDEETGLPYAYEMNEMTV
;
A
#
# COMPACT_ATOMS: atom_id res chain seq x y z
N MET A 1 27.50 -39.60 -62.04
CA MET A 1 28.59 -40.21 -61.23
C MET A 1 29.94 -39.58 -61.53
N LEU A 2 30.29 -39.28 -62.79
CA LEU A 2 31.58 -38.67 -63.15
C LEU A 2 31.89 -37.31 -62.48
N TYR A 3 30.86 -36.52 -62.16
CA TYR A 3 31.01 -35.19 -61.55
C TYR A 3 30.78 -35.16 -60.03
N TYR A 4 30.62 -36.33 -59.40
CA TYR A 4 30.39 -36.44 -57.97
C TYR A 4 31.54 -37.20 -57.33
N LYS A 5 31.93 -36.78 -56.11
CA LYS A 5 33.03 -37.39 -55.35
C LYS A 5 32.57 -38.68 -54.63
N PHE A 6 32.04 -39.65 -55.37
CA PHE A 6 31.82 -41.01 -54.86
C PHE A 6 32.91 -41.93 -55.41
N GLN A 7 33.62 -42.62 -54.53
CA GLN A 7 34.64 -43.62 -54.87
C GLN A 7 34.03 -44.82 -55.61
N ASN A 8 32.82 -45.24 -55.23
CA ASN A 8 32.12 -46.37 -55.84
C ASN A 8 30.60 -46.37 -55.55
N TYR A 9 29.90 -47.36 -56.09
CA TYR A 9 28.46 -47.55 -55.89
C TYR A 9 28.08 -47.85 -54.43
N GLU A 10 28.96 -48.52 -53.66
CA GLU A 10 28.69 -48.82 -52.25
C GLU A 10 28.69 -47.56 -51.39
N GLU A 11 29.57 -46.59 -51.66
CA GLU A 11 29.54 -45.28 -50.99
C GLU A 11 28.25 -44.53 -51.30
N PHE A 12 27.82 -44.52 -52.57
CA PHE A 12 26.53 -43.95 -52.95
C PHE A 12 25.37 -44.63 -52.21
N LYS A 13 25.37 -45.96 -52.10
CA LYS A 13 24.34 -46.73 -51.39
C LYS A 13 24.39 -46.52 -49.87
N ASN A 14 25.57 -46.28 -49.30
CA ASN A 14 25.71 -45.94 -47.89
C ASN A 14 25.08 -44.59 -47.58
N MET A 15 25.30 -43.59 -48.45
CA MET A 15 24.76 -42.24 -48.29
C MET A 15 23.30 -42.09 -48.70
N PHE A 16 22.86 -42.74 -49.78
CA PHE A 16 21.57 -42.54 -50.44
C PHE A 16 20.81 -43.85 -50.70
N GLY A 17 21.14 -44.92 -50.00
CA GLY A 17 20.44 -46.20 -50.10
C GLY A 17 18.98 -46.13 -49.68
N ILE A 18 18.23 -47.17 -50.03
CA ILE A 18 16.85 -47.37 -49.56
C ILE A 18 16.90 -48.10 -48.23
N ILE A 19 16.21 -47.56 -47.21
CA ILE A 19 15.94 -48.22 -45.94
C ILE A 19 14.55 -48.83 -46.01
N LYS A 20 14.42 -50.09 -45.60
CA LYS A 20 13.13 -50.75 -45.38
C LYS A 20 12.79 -50.67 -43.90
N HIS A 21 11.61 -50.14 -43.58
CA HIS A 21 11.08 -50.10 -42.22
C HIS A 21 10.32 -51.39 -41.92
N GLY A 22 10.19 -51.73 -40.62
CA GLY A 22 9.51 -52.96 -40.17
C GLY A 22 8.03 -53.04 -40.58
N ASN A 23 7.41 -51.92 -40.96
CA ASN A 23 6.03 -51.81 -41.45
C ASN A 23 5.92 -51.93 -42.99
N GLY A 24 7.00 -52.31 -43.69
CA GLY A 24 7.02 -52.45 -45.15
C GLY A 24 7.21 -51.14 -45.92
N VAL A 25 7.23 -49.98 -45.25
CA VAL A 25 7.51 -48.69 -45.87
C VAL A 25 9.00 -48.62 -46.25
N CYS A 26 9.30 -48.09 -47.44
CA CYS A 26 10.67 -47.85 -47.88
C CYS A 26 10.96 -46.34 -47.88
N SER A 27 12.04 -45.90 -47.25
CA SER A 27 12.53 -44.52 -47.32
C SER A 27 13.95 -44.44 -47.88
N ARG A 28 14.36 -43.24 -48.30
CA ARG A 28 15.68 -42.98 -48.89
C ARG A 28 16.56 -42.29 -47.84
N LYS A 29 17.79 -42.77 -47.62
CA LYS A 29 18.79 -42.05 -46.80
C LYS A 29 19.12 -40.69 -47.41
N ASN A 30 19.31 -39.68 -46.55
CA ASN A 30 19.76 -38.33 -46.93
C ASN A 30 19.01 -37.75 -48.14
N LYS A 31 17.67 -37.89 -48.16
CA LYS A 31 16.81 -37.47 -49.28
C LYS A 31 17.03 -36.01 -49.67
N ILE A 32 17.25 -35.13 -48.68
CA ILE A 32 17.45 -33.68 -48.86
C ILE A 32 18.79 -33.40 -49.54
N LEU A 33 19.89 -33.96 -49.01
CA LEU A 33 21.20 -33.87 -49.64
C LEU A 33 21.18 -34.44 -51.06
N LEU A 34 20.46 -35.56 -51.28
CA LEU A 34 20.30 -36.12 -52.62
C LEU A 34 19.58 -35.16 -53.57
N ALA A 35 18.54 -34.47 -53.09
CA ALA A 35 17.81 -33.49 -53.89
C ALA A 35 18.71 -32.31 -54.28
N TYR A 36 19.56 -31.86 -53.35
CA TYR A 36 20.55 -30.81 -53.61
C TYR A 36 21.58 -31.22 -54.66
N VAL A 37 22.29 -32.32 -54.45
CA VAL A 37 23.37 -32.73 -55.36
C VAL A 37 22.85 -33.13 -56.75
N LYS A 38 21.61 -33.62 -56.86
CA LYS A 38 21.00 -33.96 -58.15
C LYS A 38 20.43 -32.76 -58.91
N ASP A 39 20.51 -31.56 -58.36
CA ASP A 39 20.01 -30.37 -59.03
C ASP A 39 20.77 -30.14 -60.35
N LYS A 40 20.02 -30.01 -61.45
CA LYS A 40 20.59 -29.87 -62.79
C LYS A 40 21.28 -28.53 -62.99
N ARG A 41 20.77 -27.46 -62.35
CA ARG A 41 21.36 -26.12 -62.44
C ARG A 41 22.68 -26.09 -61.69
N LEU A 42 22.72 -26.70 -60.50
CA LEU A 42 23.95 -26.86 -59.73
C LEU A 42 25.04 -27.58 -60.55
N LEU A 43 24.67 -28.65 -61.26
CA LEU A 43 25.60 -29.35 -62.15
C LEU A 43 26.05 -28.50 -63.34
N HIS A 44 25.12 -27.77 -63.98
CA HIS A 44 25.43 -26.90 -65.11
C HIS A 44 26.41 -25.79 -64.70
N GLU A 45 26.13 -25.09 -63.60
CA GLU A 45 27.00 -24.03 -63.09
C GLU A 45 28.38 -24.56 -62.70
N ALA A 46 28.45 -25.73 -62.09
CA ALA A 46 29.73 -26.34 -61.70
C ALA A 46 30.61 -26.65 -62.93
N VAL A 47 30.01 -27.14 -64.01
CA VAL A 47 30.72 -27.40 -65.28
C VAL A 47 31.14 -26.09 -65.95
N GLU A 48 30.26 -25.09 -65.98
CA GLU A 48 30.51 -23.78 -66.60
C GLU A 48 31.62 -22.99 -65.90
N LYS A 49 31.61 -22.98 -64.56
CA LYS A 49 32.58 -22.25 -63.73
C LYS A 49 33.81 -23.08 -63.36
N ASN A 50 33.85 -24.37 -63.73
CA ASN A 50 34.85 -25.35 -63.31
C ASN A 50 35.06 -25.39 -61.78
N ASP A 51 33.96 -25.22 -61.02
CA ASP A 51 33.94 -25.22 -59.56
C ASP A 51 32.92 -26.25 -59.05
N TYR A 52 33.44 -27.33 -58.47
CA TYR A 52 32.64 -28.48 -58.00
C TYR A 52 32.45 -28.48 -56.48
N THR A 53 32.84 -27.42 -55.77
CA THR A 53 32.78 -27.35 -54.30
C THR A 53 31.37 -27.67 -53.77
N LEU A 54 30.34 -27.06 -54.37
CA LEU A 54 28.95 -27.29 -53.98
C LEU A 54 28.43 -28.69 -54.32
N LEU A 55 29.00 -29.38 -55.32
CA LEU A 55 28.62 -30.77 -55.65
C LEU A 55 29.30 -31.80 -54.74
N HIS A 56 30.34 -31.40 -54.01
CA HIS A 56 31.14 -32.28 -53.16
C HIS A 56 30.70 -32.29 -51.69
N ILE A 57 29.60 -31.61 -51.37
CA ILE A 57 29.00 -31.62 -50.03
C ILE A 57 28.60 -33.06 -49.65
N SER A 58 29.09 -33.51 -48.51
CA SER A 58 29.05 -34.92 -48.09
C SER A 58 28.16 -35.18 -46.87
N SER A 59 27.74 -34.13 -46.17
CA SER A 59 26.90 -34.25 -44.96
C SER A 59 25.84 -33.15 -44.89
N MET A 60 24.80 -33.38 -44.07
CA MET A 60 23.76 -32.37 -43.81
C MET A 60 24.31 -31.13 -43.06
N ALA A 61 25.31 -31.31 -42.20
CA ALA A 61 25.96 -30.21 -41.49
C ALA A 61 26.80 -29.34 -42.44
N GLU A 62 27.56 -29.97 -43.34
CA GLU A 62 28.28 -29.28 -44.40
C GLU A 62 27.32 -28.57 -45.36
N LEU A 63 26.19 -29.21 -45.70
CA LEU A 63 25.13 -28.60 -46.51
C LEU A 63 24.62 -27.31 -45.86
N LYS A 64 24.22 -27.36 -44.58
CA LYS A 64 23.75 -26.18 -43.82
C LYS A 64 24.80 -25.07 -43.87
N LYS A 65 26.03 -25.36 -43.44
CA LYS A 65 27.12 -24.37 -43.38
C LYS A 65 27.43 -23.74 -44.74
N THR A 66 27.70 -24.56 -45.75
CA THR A 66 28.16 -24.07 -47.05
C THR A 66 27.05 -23.33 -47.81
N VAL A 67 25.81 -23.83 -47.74
CA VAL A 67 24.67 -23.18 -48.43
C VAL A 67 24.33 -21.86 -47.75
N THR A 68 24.29 -21.79 -46.41
CA THR A 68 24.06 -20.54 -45.66
C THR A 68 25.14 -19.50 -45.98
N GLN A 69 26.42 -19.87 -45.97
CA GLN A 69 27.50 -18.96 -46.35
C GLN A 69 27.33 -18.44 -47.79
N ARG A 70 26.89 -19.29 -48.71
CA ARG A 70 26.68 -18.89 -50.10
C ARG A 70 25.48 -17.95 -50.26
N ILE A 71 24.42 -18.13 -49.46
CA ILE A 71 23.29 -17.19 -49.37
C ILE A 71 23.79 -15.82 -48.88
N ILE A 72 24.56 -15.78 -47.79
CA ILE A 72 25.13 -14.53 -47.24
C ILE A 72 25.98 -13.81 -48.30
N ILE A 73 26.91 -14.52 -48.94
CA ILE A 73 27.77 -13.94 -49.99
C ILE A 73 26.95 -13.43 -51.17
N SER A 74 25.94 -14.20 -51.60
CA SER A 74 25.04 -13.80 -52.69
C SER A 74 24.24 -12.56 -52.34
N GLY A 75 23.82 -12.41 -51.08
CA GLY A 75 23.12 -11.23 -50.59
C GLY A 75 24.02 -10.01 -50.55
N HIS A 76 25.21 -10.15 -49.96
CA HIS A 76 26.21 -9.09 -49.85
C HIS A 76 26.65 -8.53 -51.22
N SER A 77 26.72 -9.39 -52.23
CA SER A 77 27.15 -9.01 -53.58
C SER A 77 26.05 -8.31 -54.40
N ASP A 78 24.80 -8.30 -53.92
CA ASP A 78 23.65 -7.71 -54.61
C ASP A 78 23.37 -6.29 -54.07
N ASN A 79 23.74 -5.27 -54.86
CA ASN A 79 23.54 -3.86 -54.52
C ASN A 79 22.05 -3.44 -54.33
N SER A 80 21.09 -4.31 -54.69
CA SER A 80 19.67 -4.09 -54.44
C SER A 80 19.20 -4.50 -53.03
N LEU A 81 20.02 -5.27 -52.31
CA LEU A 81 19.75 -5.75 -50.95
C LEU A 81 20.53 -4.89 -49.93
N ARG A 82 20.00 -3.70 -49.65
CA ARG A 82 20.72 -2.63 -48.95
C ARG A 82 20.65 -2.70 -47.43
N TYR A 83 19.71 -3.45 -46.88
CA TYR A 83 19.48 -3.54 -45.44
C TYR A 83 20.09 -4.81 -44.88
N VAL A 84 20.54 -4.73 -43.62
CA VAL A 84 21.28 -5.81 -42.96
C VAL A 84 20.48 -6.36 -41.80
N LEU A 85 20.42 -7.69 -41.70
CA LEU A 85 19.88 -8.39 -40.54
C LEU A 85 21.03 -9.12 -39.84
N GLU A 86 21.34 -8.71 -38.62
CA GLU A 86 22.26 -9.42 -37.73
C GLU A 86 21.46 -10.48 -36.96
N LEU A 87 21.63 -11.76 -37.30
CA LEU A 87 20.89 -12.89 -36.74
C LEU A 87 21.88 -13.97 -36.28
N ASP A 88 21.91 -14.24 -34.97
CA ASP A 88 22.85 -15.21 -34.35
C ASP A 88 24.33 -14.96 -34.75
N GLY A 89 24.71 -13.67 -34.85
CA GLY A 89 26.05 -13.24 -35.23
C GLY A 89 26.37 -13.31 -36.73
N ASP A 90 25.48 -13.87 -37.56
CA ASP A 90 25.57 -13.84 -39.01
C ASP A 90 24.88 -12.60 -39.59
N PHE A 91 25.40 -12.09 -40.71
CA PHE A 91 24.87 -10.91 -41.39
C PHE A 91 24.17 -11.30 -42.69
N PHE A 92 22.85 -11.16 -42.71
CA PHE A 92 22.02 -11.39 -43.89
C PHE A 92 21.62 -10.05 -44.54
N TYR A 93 21.26 -10.11 -45.83
CA TYR A 93 20.96 -8.91 -46.62
C TYR A 93 19.56 -9.00 -47.20
N SER A 94 18.81 -7.89 -47.11
CA SER A 94 17.46 -7.78 -47.64
C SER A 94 17.23 -6.45 -48.35
N ARG A 95 16.23 -6.43 -49.24
CA ARG A 95 15.77 -5.22 -49.93
C ARG A 95 15.05 -4.25 -49.00
N ASN A 96 14.32 -4.77 -47.99
CA ASN A 96 13.41 -3.97 -47.16
C ASN A 96 13.48 -4.27 -45.66
N LEU A 97 14.20 -5.33 -45.24
CA LEU A 97 14.17 -5.81 -43.85
C LEU A 97 15.50 -5.51 -43.16
N GLU A 98 15.44 -5.01 -41.93
CA GLU A 98 16.60 -4.66 -41.11
C GLU A 98 16.40 -5.10 -39.66
N THR A 99 17.48 -5.42 -38.94
CA THR A 99 17.44 -5.58 -37.48
C THR A 99 17.84 -4.29 -36.77
N ASP A 100 17.16 -3.97 -35.67
CA ASP A 100 17.52 -2.86 -34.79
C ASP A 100 18.62 -3.26 -33.78
N SER A 101 18.81 -2.46 -32.74
CA SER A 101 19.77 -2.72 -31.66
C SER A 101 19.54 -4.03 -30.91
N LEU A 102 18.34 -4.61 -31.00
CA LEU A 102 18.00 -5.90 -30.40
C LEU A 102 18.42 -7.09 -31.26
N LYS A 103 18.99 -6.86 -32.45
CA LYS A 103 19.59 -7.91 -33.30
C LYS A 103 18.64 -9.08 -33.55
N GLY A 104 17.39 -8.74 -33.86
CA GLY A 104 16.33 -9.71 -34.13
C GLY A 104 15.58 -10.23 -32.90
N LEU A 105 16.07 -9.99 -31.68
CA LEU A 105 15.37 -10.38 -30.45
C LEU A 105 14.06 -9.62 -30.31
N CYS A 106 12.97 -10.32 -29.99
CA CYS A 106 11.70 -9.67 -29.73
C CYS A 106 11.68 -9.09 -28.31
N GLU A 107 11.24 -7.83 -28.18
CA GLU A 107 10.91 -7.22 -26.88
C GLU A 107 9.91 -8.08 -26.11
N ASP A 108 9.07 -8.78 -26.88
CA ASP A 108 8.10 -9.69 -26.31
C ASP A 108 8.65 -11.09 -25.96
N GLY A 109 9.96 -11.28 -25.88
CA GLY A 109 10.61 -12.54 -25.48
C GLY A 109 10.28 -13.76 -26.36
N ASP A 110 9.56 -13.59 -27.47
CA ASP A 110 9.13 -14.68 -28.35
C ASP A 110 10.34 -15.40 -28.97
N THR A 111 10.70 -16.53 -28.37
CA THR A 111 11.85 -17.35 -28.77
C THR A 111 11.71 -17.98 -30.16
N LYS A 112 10.52 -17.93 -30.77
CA LYS A 112 10.23 -18.53 -32.07
C LYS A 112 10.09 -17.49 -33.18
N ALA A 113 10.07 -16.19 -32.84
CA ALA A 113 9.96 -15.09 -33.79
C ALA A 113 11.23 -14.26 -33.87
N ILE A 114 11.31 -13.49 -34.96
CA ILE A 114 12.35 -12.50 -35.20
C ILE A 114 11.66 -11.14 -35.34
N ARG A 115 12.16 -10.17 -34.58
CA ARG A 115 11.83 -8.75 -34.70
C ARG A 115 12.63 -8.11 -35.83
N TYR A 116 12.01 -7.26 -36.61
CA TYR A 116 12.66 -6.57 -37.71
C TYR A 116 11.95 -5.26 -38.06
N ILE A 117 12.69 -4.31 -38.65
CA ILE A 117 12.17 -3.08 -39.25
C ILE A 117 11.83 -3.37 -40.71
N ASN A 118 10.64 -2.94 -41.16
CA ASN A 118 10.22 -3.06 -42.55
C ASN A 118 10.17 -1.69 -43.23
N HIS A 119 11.15 -1.43 -44.08
CA HIS A 119 11.29 -0.22 -44.89
C HIS A 119 10.23 -0.10 -46.00
N GLY A 120 9.62 -1.21 -46.42
CA GLY A 120 8.53 -1.20 -47.40
C GLY A 120 7.18 -0.73 -46.83
N ASN A 121 7.03 -0.73 -45.50
CA ASN A 121 5.78 -0.40 -44.79
C ASN A 121 5.95 0.84 -43.89
N GLY A 122 6.78 1.80 -44.31
CA GLY A 122 7.00 3.05 -43.57
C GLY A 122 7.84 2.90 -42.31
N GLU A 123 8.90 2.07 -42.36
CA GLU A 123 9.91 1.91 -41.31
C GLU A 123 9.35 1.47 -39.95
N LYS A 124 8.28 0.69 -39.98
CA LYS A 124 7.66 0.14 -38.77
C LYS A 124 8.34 -1.15 -38.34
N VAL A 125 8.34 -1.38 -37.04
CA VAL A 125 8.77 -2.64 -36.41
C VAL A 125 7.67 -3.68 -36.55
N PHE A 126 8.07 -4.90 -36.90
CA PHE A 126 7.22 -6.08 -36.98
C PHE A 126 7.93 -7.28 -36.35
N LYS A 127 7.17 -8.36 -36.12
CA LYS A 127 7.73 -9.68 -35.82
C LYS A 127 7.10 -10.76 -36.68
N MET A 128 7.86 -11.81 -36.98
CA MET A 128 7.32 -13.02 -37.61
C MET A 128 8.13 -14.27 -37.23
N LYS A 129 7.55 -15.46 -37.42
CA LYS A 129 8.24 -16.74 -37.15
C LYS A 129 9.61 -16.80 -37.81
N ALA A 130 10.64 -17.24 -37.08
CA ALA A 130 12.04 -17.22 -37.50
C ALA A 130 12.25 -17.89 -38.87
N GLY A 131 11.73 -19.11 -39.06
CA GLY A 131 11.81 -19.81 -40.34
C GLY A 131 11.11 -19.11 -41.51
N LYS A 132 10.05 -18.32 -41.25
CA LYS A 132 9.34 -17.54 -42.29
C LYS A 132 10.18 -16.35 -42.74
N LEU A 133 10.80 -15.64 -41.79
CA LEU A 133 11.71 -14.54 -42.09
C LEU A 133 12.95 -15.04 -42.85
N TYR A 134 13.56 -16.13 -42.37
CA TYR A 134 14.70 -16.74 -43.01
C TYR A 134 14.39 -17.21 -44.44
N ARG A 135 13.20 -17.78 -44.67
CA ARG A 135 12.74 -18.12 -46.02
C ARG A 135 12.68 -16.89 -46.94
N SER A 136 12.19 -15.75 -46.45
CA SER A 136 12.15 -14.50 -47.22
C SER A 136 13.56 -14.07 -47.63
N ILE A 137 14.50 -14.08 -46.69
CA ILE A 137 15.92 -13.75 -46.93
C ILE A 137 16.50 -14.65 -48.02
N ILE A 138 16.31 -15.98 -47.93
CA ILE A 138 16.80 -16.92 -48.94
C ILE A 138 16.25 -16.54 -50.33
N GLN A 139 14.94 -16.30 -50.43
CA GLN A 139 14.26 -16.00 -51.69
C GLN A 139 14.62 -14.62 -52.28
N GLU A 140 15.18 -13.71 -51.48
CA GLU A 140 15.65 -12.42 -51.97
C GLU A 140 16.98 -12.54 -52.73
N THR A 141 17.83 -13.49 -52.36
CA THR A 141 19.14 -13.70 -53.00
C THR A 141 19.05 -14.43 -54.34
N GLU A 142 19.94 -14.10 -55.28
CA GLU A 142 20.04 -14.80 -56.58
C GLU A 142 20.31 -16.30 -56.38
N PHE A 143 21.29 -16.64 -55.53
CA PHE A 143 21.63 -18.03 -55.23
C PHE A 143 20.48 -18.76 -54.53
N GLY A 144 19.84 -18.17 -53.52
CA GLY A 144 18.77 -18.83 -52.77
C GLY A 144 17.55 -19.21 -53.62
N ARG A 145 17.24 -18.44 -54.68
CA ARG A 145 16.19 -18.78 -55.66
C ARG A 145 16.50 -20.01 -56.52
N THR A 146 17.75 -20.45 -56.59
CA THR A 146 18.12 -21.66 -57.34
C THR A 146 18.01 -22.93 -56.51
N LEU A 147 17.87 -22.81 -55.17
CA LEU A 147 17.85 -23.94 -54.26
C LEU A 147 16.58 -24.81 -54.42
N PRO A 148 16.69 -26.14 -54.32
CA PRO A 148 15.52 -27.01 -54.24
C PRO A 148 14.68 -26.74 -53.00
N GLU A 149 13.35 -26.78 -53.14
CA GLU A 149 12.40 -26.49 -52.05
C GLU A 149 12.61 -27.35 -50.78
N GLN A 150 13.05 -28.60 -50.95
CA GLN A 150 13.38 -29.49 -49.82
C GLN A 150 14.56 -28.99 -49.00
N VAL A 151 15.54 -28.35 -49.65
CA VAL A 151 16.71 -27.76 -49.00
C VAL A 151 16.31 -26.48 -48.29
N VAL A 152 15.52 -25.61 -48.93
CA VAL A 152 14.99 -24.39 -48.30
C VAL A 152 14.19 -24.74 -47.04
N THR A 153 13.30 -25.74 -47.12
CA THR A 153 12.50 -26.18 -45.97
C THR A 153 13.38 -26.65 -44.81
N TYR A 154 14.36 -27.51 -45.09
CA TYR A 154 15.34 -27.96 -44.10
C TYR A 154 16.11 -26.81 -43.45
N LEU A 155 16.62 -25.87 -44.25
CA LEU A 155 17.36 -24.72 -43.75
C LEU A 155 16.49 -23.83 -42.85
N CYS A 156 15.21 -23.63 -43.19
CA CYS A 156 14.27 -22.89 -42.34
C CYS A 156 13.97 -23.59 -41.01
N GLU A 157 13.81 -24.92 -41.02
CA GLU A 157 13.59 -25.71 -39.80
C GLU A 157 14.81 -25.66 -38.88
N GLU A 158 15.99 -25.91 -39.44
CA GLU A 158 17.27 -25.84 -38.72
C GLU A 158 17.53 -24.45 -38.14
N PHE A 159 17.34 -23.39 -38.94
CA PHE A 159 17.52 -22.03 -38.48
C PHE A 159 16.51 -21.66 -37.38
N SER A 160 15.27 -22.13 -37.47
CA SER A 160 14.28 -21.89 -36.41
C SER A 160 14.68 -22.56 -35.10
N ALA A 161 15.24 -23.78 -35.17
CA ALA A 161 15.75 -24.48 -34.00
C ALA A 161 16.97 -23.78 -33.38
N ASP A 162 17.95 -23.40 -34.21
CA ASP A 162 19.13 -22.65 -33.75
C ASP A 162 18.73 -21.32 -33.12
N TRP A 163 17.82 -20.57 -33.76
CA TRP A 163 17.31 -19.30 -33.26
C TRP A 163 16.63 -19.45 -31.90
N GLN A 164 15.83 -20.51 -31.73
CA GLN A 164 15.18 -20.79 -30.47
C GLN A 164 16.21 -21.10 -29.36
N VAL A 165 17.28 -21.83 -29.67
CA VAL A 165 18.38 -22.08 -28.72
C VAL A 165 19.14 -20.79 -28.41
N TYR A 166 19.46 -19.99 -29.43
CA TYR A 166 20.15 -18.70 -29.29
C TYR A 166 19.36 -17.76 -28.37
N THR A 167 18.07 -17.54 -28.66
CA THR A 167 17.19 -16.68 -27.86
C THR A 167 17.06 -17.18 -26.42
N GLN A 168 16.88 -18.49 -26.22
CA GLN A 168 16.84 -19.09 -24.88
C GLN A 168 18.14 -18.91 -24.11
N SER A 169 19.30 -19.00 -24.77
CA SER A 169 20.61 -18.79 -24.12
C SER A 169 20.86 -17.34 -23.70
N ARG A 170 20.11 -16.39 -24.26
CA ARG A 170 20.14 -14.97 -23.90
C ARG A 170 19.16 -14.62 -22.80
N LEU A 171 18.28 -15.55 -22.41
CA LEU A 171 17.52 -15.40 -21.17
C LEU A 171 18.49 -15.48 -19.99
N PRO A 172 18.33 -14.62 -18.97
CA PRO A 172 19.18 -14.63 -17.80
C PRO A 172 19.11 -16.00 -17.10
N LYS A 173 20.26 -16.48 -16.60
CA LYS A 173 20.29 -17.68 -15.77
C LYS A 173 19.57 -17.36 -14.47
N ASN A 174 18.53 -18.14 -14.19
CA ASN A 174 17.67 -17.92 -13.05
C ASN A 174 17.22 -19.23 -12.42
N THR A 175 16.85 -19.15 -11.15
CA THR A 175 16.24 -20.25 -10.40
C THR A 175 14.80 -19.90 -10.13
N LEU A 176 13.87 -20.77 -10.51
CA LEU A 176 12.45 -20.62 -10.21
C LEU A 176 12.16 -21.15 -8.80
N HIS A 177 11.45 -20.35 -8.01
CA HIS A 177 10.91 -20.70 -6.70
C HIS A 177 9.40 -20.53 -6.70
N ILE A 178 8.71 -21.44 -6.01
CA ILE A 178 7.26 -21.38 -5.78
C ILE A 178 6.99 -21.88 -4.36
N ASP A 179 6.56 -20.97 -3.51
CA ASP A 179 6.37 -21.23 -2.09
C ASP A 179 5.38 -20.22 -1.46
N LYS A 180 5.52 -19.97 -0.17
CA LYS A 180 4.70 -19.09 0.65
C LYS A 180 5.52 -17.91 1.20
N ASP A 181 6.72 -17.68 0.68
CA ASP A 181 7.61 -16.60 1.11
C ASP A 181 7.22 -15.28 0.44
N PHE A 182 6.05 -14.76 0.83
CA PHE A 182 5.53 -13.50 0.28
C PHE A 182 6.36 -12.31 0.75
N GLU A 183 6.91 -12.36 1.96
CA GLU A 183 7.81 -11.33 2.50
C GLU A 183 9.04 -11.14 1.59
N LYS A 184 9.72 -12.23 1.21
CA LYS A 184 10.89 -12.16 0.33
C LYS A 184 10.60 -11.49 -1.00
N ILE A 185 9.44 -11.77 -1.59
CA ILE A 185 9.09 -11.15 -2.88
C ILE A 185 8.67 -9.70 -2.74
N TYR A 186 8.38 -9.15 -1.55
CA TYR A 186 8.02 -7.73 -1.35
C TYR A 186 9.06 -6.92 -0.55
N SER A 187 10.12 -7.55 -0.05
CA SER A 187 11.25 -6.90 0.61
C SER A 187 12.25 -6.31 -0.41
N SER A 188 12.55 -5.01 -0.31
CA SER A 188 13.56 -4.37 -1.15
C SER A 188 14.97 -4.91 -0.92
N ASP A 189 15.28 -5.37 0.29
CA ASP A 189 16.56 -6.02 0.63
C ASP A 189 16.76 -7.36 -0.11
N CYS A 190 15.68 -7.99 -0.55
CA CYS A 190 15.70 -9.25 -1.30
C CYS A 190 15.54 -9.07 -2.82
N CYS A 191 15.16 -7.87 -3.28
CA CYS A 191 14.87 -7.58 -4.68
C CYS A 191 16.04 -6.87 -5.38
N LYS A 192 16.36 -7.28 -6.62
CA LYS A 192 17.40 -6.63 -7.41
C LYS A 192 16.81 -5.50 -8.24
N GLY A 193 17.09 -4.26 -7.88
CA GLY A 193 16.59 -3.08 -8.61
C GLY A 193 15.13 -2.74 -8.28
N ASP A 194 14.55 -1.81 -9.04
CA ASP A 194 13.18 -1.34 -8.80
C ASP A 194 12.15 -2.20 -9.56
N PHE A 195 11.09 -2.58 -8.86
CA PHE A 195 9.95 -3.34 -9.40
C PHE A 195 8.73 -2.44 -9.64
N SER A 196 8.83 -1.15 -9.28
CA SER A 196 7.81 -0.10 -9.44
C SER A 196 6.45 -0.54 -8.89
N SER A 197 6.48 -1.10 -7.68
CA SER A 197 5.36 -1.70 -6.98
C SER A 197 5.06 -0.92 -5.71
N CYS A 198 3.81 -0.50 -5.53
CA CYS A 198 3.33 0.18 -4.31
C CYS A 198 3.36 -0.71 -3.05
N MET A 199 3.55 -2.02 -3.23
CA MET A 199 3.54 -3.03 -2.16
C MET A 199 4.88 -3.25 -1.47
N THR A 200 5.98 -2.70 -2.01
CA THR A 200 7.34 -3.00 -1.52
C THR A 200 7.56 -2.37 -0.14
N ASP A 201 8.06 -3.15 0.82
CA ASP A 201 8.32 -2.75 2.22
C ASP A 201 7.10 -2.15 2.97
N LYS A 202 5.89 -2.63 2.63
CA LYS A 202 4.63 -2.17 3.24
C LYS A 202 3.94 -3.19 4.13
N ASP A 203 4.50 -4.39 4.29
CA ASP A 203 3.91 -5.51 5.04
C ASP A 203 2.52 -5.99 4.59
N TYR A 204 1.92 -5.39 3.54
CA TYR A 204 0.63 -5.80 2.98
C TYR A 204 0.63 -7.20 2.34
N TYR A 205 1.75 -7.93 2.37
CA TYR A 205 1.84 -9.31 1.92
C TYR A 205 1.05 -10.30 2.81
N TYR A 206 0.70 -9.92 4.04
CA TYR A 206 -0.18 -10.71 4.93
C TYR A 206 -1.50 -11.09 4.25
N PHE A 207 -2.03 -10.24 3.37
CA PHE A 207 -3.19 -10.55 2.53
C PHE A 207 -3.05 -11.90 1.81
N TYR A 208 -1.90 -12.17 1.20
CA TYR A 208 -1.67 -13.41 0.45
C TYR A 208 -1.39 -14.62 1.35
N MET A 209 -0.98 -14.37 2.59
CA MET A 209 -0.72 -15.40 3.59
C MET A 209 -2.01 -15.89 4.22
N ASP A 210 -2.89 -14.95 4.58
CA ASP A 210 -4.01 -15.21 5.49
C ASP A 210 -5.37 -15.16 4.77
N SER A 211 -5.55 -14.24 3.81
CA SER A 211 -6.88 -13.97 3.23
C SER A 211 -7.19 -14.79 1.99
N VAL A 212 -6.19 -15.26 1.24
CA VAL A 212 -6.40 -15.96 -0.04
C VAL A 212 -5.55 -17.22 -0.20
N ASN A 213 -6.05 -18.18 -0.98
CA ASN A 213 -5.26 -19.35 -1.36
C ASN A 213 -4.29 -19.02 -2.52
N ALA A 214 -3.15 -18.43 -2.17
CA ALA A 214 -2.14 -18.01 -3.14
C ALA A 214 -0.74 -18.63 -2.90
N SER A 215 0.16 -18.51 -3.86
CA SER A 215 1.58 -18.84 -3.75
C SER A 215 2.44 -17.73 -4.33
N ALA A 216 3.59 -17.47 -3.70
CA ALA A 216 4.62 -16.59 -4.24
C ALA A 216 5.38 -17.35 -5.34
N ALA A 217 5.56 -16.73 -6.50
CA ALA A 217 6.34 -17.30 -7.59
C ALA A 217 7.36 -16.30 -8.10
N TYR A 218 8.64 -16.65 -8.07
CA TYR A 218 9.70 -15.72 -8.38
C TYR A 218 10.95 -16.39 -8.97
N LEU A 219 11.72 -15.58 -9.69
CA LEU A 219 13.03 -15.93 -10.22
C LEU A 219 14.11 -15.27 -9.37
N THR A 220 15.14 -16.03 -8.97
CA THR A 220 16.37 -15.47 -8.41
C THR A 220 17.55 -15.56 -9.36
N ASP A 221 18.49 -14.64 -9.25
CA ASP A 221 19.75 -14.66 -9.98
C ASP A 221 20.85 -15.46 -9.25
N GLU A 222 22.10 -15.33 -9.67
CA GLU A 222 23.24 -16.04 -9.08
C GLU A 222 23.55 -15.60 -7.64
N ASP A 223 23.08 -14.41 -7.23
CA ASP A 223 23.24 -13.84 -5.88
C ASP A 223 22.03 -14.15 -4.96
N ASP A 224 21.11 -15.01 -5.41
CA ASP A 224 19.81 -15.31 -4.79
C ASP A 224 18.88 -14.09 -4.62
N MET A 225 19.09 -13.04 -5.41
CA MET A 225 18.24 -11.86 -5.41
C MET A 225 17.05 -12.04 -6.35
N VAL A 226 15.86 -11.61 -5.92
CA VAL A 226 14.64 -11.67 -6.72
C VAL A 226 14.76 -10.72 -7.91
N ILE A 227 14.61 -11.25 -9.13
CA ILE A 227 14.68 -10.50 -10.40
C ILE A 227 13.34 -10.45 -11.15
N ALA A 228 12.42 -11.36 -10.83
CA ALA A 228 11.04 -11.34 -11.31
C ALA A 228 10.12 -12.02 -10.29
N ARG A 229 8.88 -11.54 -10.15
CA ARG A 229 7.89 -12.08 -9.21
C ARG A 229 6.47 -11.99 -9.76
N CYS A 230 5.61 -12.87 -9.30
CA CYS A 230 4.15 -12.79 -9.44
C CYS A 230 3.45 -13.60 -8.34
N ILE A 231 2.16 -13.36 -8.18
CA ILE A 231 1.29 -14.17 -7.31
C ILE A 231 0.60 -15.23 -8.16
N ILE A 232 0.53 -16.47 -7.66
CA ILE A 232 -0.30 -17.52 -8.24
C ILE A 232 -1.51 -17.72 -7.34
N TYR A 233 -2.71 -17.51 -7.87
CA TYR A 233 -3.92 -17.96 -7.21
C TYR A 233 -4.13 -19.45 -7.47
N ASN A 234 -4.07 -20.25 -6.41
CA ASN A 234 -4.01 -21.72 -6.51
C ASN A 234 -5.37 -22.34 -6.81
N GLU A 235 -6.46 -21.66 -6.49
CA GLU A 235 -7.82 -22.12 -6.73
C GLU A 235 -8.73 -20.98 -7.19
N VAL A 236 -8.67 -20.66 -8.48
CA VAL A 236 -9.62 -19.76 -9.14
C VAL A 236 -10.77 -20.57 -9.72
N LYS A 237 -12.01 -20.18 -9.43
CA LYS A 237 -13.22 -20.83 -9.96
C LYS A 237 -13.81 -19.97 -11.10
N ASP A 238 -14.15 -20.59 -12.23
CA ASP A 238 -14.92 -19.93 -13.28
C ASP A 238 -16.44 -20.08 -13.09
N GLN A 239 -17.23 -19.46 -13.98
CA GLN A 239 -18.70 -19.52 -13.93
C GLN A 239 -19.29 -20.93 -14.07
N ASP A 240 -18.53 -21.87 -14.65
CA ASP A 240 -18.95 -23.26 -14.86
C ASP A 240 -18.47 -24.17 -13.71
N GLY A 241 -17.72 -23.61 -12.75
CA GLY A 241 -17.16 -24.33 -11.60
C GLY A 241 -15.84 -25.04 -11.88
N ASN A 242 -15.19 -24.79 -13.02
CA ASN A 242 -13.85 -25.31 -13.27
C ASN A 242 -12.83 -24.58 -12.41
N LYS A 243 -11.82 -25.31 -11.94
CA LYS A 243 -10.71 -24.78 -11.15
C LYS A 243 -9.51 -24.47 -12.03
N TRP A 244 -8.84 -23.36 -11.74
CA TRP A 244 -7.69 -22.85 -12.48
C TRP A 244 -6.61 -22.38 -11.50
N ARG A 245 -5.35 -22.59 -11.87
CA ARG A 245 -4.20 -21.91 -11.25
C ARG A 245 -3.79 -20.75 -12.15
N LEU A 246 -4.05 -19.52 -11.72
CA LEU A 246 -3.78 -18.33 -12.52
C LEU A 246 -2.62 -17.53 -11.93
N ALA A 247 -1.60 -17.24 -12.74
CA ALA A 247 -0.59 -16.26 -12.39
C ALA A 247 -1.11 -14.85 -12.63
N GLU A 248 -1.11 -14.03 -11.58
CA GLU A 248 -1.42 -12.61 -11.61
C GLU A 248 -0.28 -11.83 -12.29
N ARG A 249 -0.43 -10.50 -12.37
CA ARG A 249 0.54 -9.59 -12.98
C ARG A 249 1.97 -9.87 -12.52
N GLN A 250 2.88 -9.80 -13.49
CA GLN A 250 4.30 -10.06 -13.29
C GLN A 250 5.07 -8.76 -13.13
N TYR A 251 5.94 -8.72 -12.13
CA TYR A 251 6.86 -7.63 -11.85
C TYR A 251 8.29 -8.12 -12.03
N ALA A 252 9.18 -7.24 -12.46
CA ALA A 252 10.58 -7.57 -12.67
C ALA A 252 11.45 -6.33 -12.49
N SER A 253 12.72 -6.57 -12.21
CA SER A 253 13.76 -5.55 -12.13
C SER A 253 13.72 -4.60 -13.34
N ASP A 254 13.67 -3.30 -13.08
CA ASP A 254 13.67 -2.23 -14.08
C ASP A 254 12.55 -2.39 -15.13
N GLU A 255 11.40 -2.92 -14.69
CA GLU A 255 10.24 -3.26 -15.52
C GLU A 255 10.52 -4.21 -16.69
N ASN A 256 11.58 -5.02 -16.60
CA ASN A 256 12.07 -5.81 -17.73
C ASN A 256 11.08 -6.91 -18.18
N ASP A 257 10.47 -6.70 -19.35
CA ASP A 257 9.50 -7.61 -19.96
C ASP A 257 10.08 -8.98 -20.37
N ILE A 258 11.40 -9.09 -20.58
CA ILE A 258 12.07 -10.37 -20.84
C ILE A 258 12.08 -11.21 -19.56
N LEU A 259 12.31 -10.59 -18.39
CA LEU A 259 12.29 -11.25 -17.09
C LEU A 259 10.88 -11.72 -16.70
N LYS A 260 9.86 -10.87 -16.91
CA LYS A 260 8.44 -11.25 -16.71
C LYS A 260 8.06 -12.48 -17.52
N ARG A 261 8.51 -12.57 -18.78
CA ARG A 261 8.28 -13.75 -19.62
C ARG A 261 9.10 -14.95 -19.23
N ALA A 262 10.36 -14.76 -18.83
CA ALA A 262 11.17 -15.86 -18.32
C ALA A 262 10.49 -16.54 -17.12
N LEU A 263 9.86 -15.75 -16.24
CA LEU A 263 9.08 -16.27 -15.12
C LEU A 263 7.89 -17.09 -15.60
N ILE A 264 7.05 -16.55 -16.50
CA ILE A 264 5.91 -17.29 -17.06
C ILE A 264 6.36 -18.57 -17.78
N ASP A 265 7.37 -18.49 -18.65
CA ASP A 265 7.91 -19.66 -19.35
C ASP A 265 8.38 -20.75 -18.38
N ALA A 266 9.01 -20.37 -17.27
CA ALA A 266 9.45 -21.30 -16.25
C ALA A 266 8.25 -21.94 -15.53
N LEU A 267 7.22 -21.17 -15.22
CA LEU A 267 5.98 -21.65 -14.62
C LEU A 267 5.22 -22.65 -15.53
N ILE A 268 5.14 -22.34 -16.83
CA ILE A 268 4.51 -23.21 -17.84
C ILE A 268 5.30 -24.52 -17.98
N LYS A 269 6.63 -24.44 -18.13
CA LYS A 269 7.49 -25.64 -18.25
C LYS A 269 7.42 -26.52 -17.01
N GLY A 270 7.26 -25.92 -15.83
CA GLY A 270 7.07 -26.62 -14.56
C GLY A 270 5.66 -27.17 -14.33
N GLY A 271 4.67 -26.79 -15.15
CA GLY A 271 3.29 -27.22 -15.00
C GLY A 271 2.57 -26.63 -13.78
N TYR A 272 3.01 -25.44 -13.34
CA TYR A 272 2.52 -24.81 -12.10
C TYR A 272 1.26 -23.96 -12.29
N ILE A 273 0.98 -23.54 -13.51
CA ILE A 273 -0.14 -22.64 -13.85
C ILE A 273 -0.95 -23.22 -15.01
N ASP A 274 -2.21 -22.81 -15.11
CA ASP A 274 -3.15 -23.16 -16.18
C ASP A 274 -3.48 -21.95 -17.08
N GLY A 275 -3.18 -20.74 -16.58
CA GLY A 275 -3.29 -19.47 -17.31
C GLY A 275 -2.53 -18.37 -16.58
N TYR A 276 -2.40 -17.21 -17.22
CA TYR A 276 -1.68 -16.07 -16.65
C TYR A 276 -2.21 -14.74 -17.19
N LYS A 277 -2.02 -13.68 -16.41
CA LYS A 277 -2.29 -12.32 -16.86
C LYS A 277 -1.27 -11.95 -17.92
N LYS A 278 -1.74 -11.50 -19.08
CA LYS A 278 -0.92 -11.22 -20.26
C LYS A 278 0.20 -10.24 -19.91
N VAL A 279 1.43 -10.58 -20.28
CA VAL A 279 2.60 -9.71 -20.04
C VAL A 279 2.40 -8.37 -20.76
N GLY A 280 2.51 -7.28 -20.00
CA GLY A 280 2.27 -5.91 -20.48
C GLY A 280 0.82 -5.42 -20.29
N ALA A 281 -0.08 -6.23 -19.73
CA ALA A 281 -1.40 -5.76 -19.30
C ALA A 281 -1.27 -4.72 -18.17
N GLY A 282 -2.15 -3.70 -18.17
CA GLY A 282 -2.16 -2.63 -17.19
C GLY A 282 -2.80 -3.05 -15.86
N ALA A 283 -2.61 -2.23 -14.82
CA ALA A 283 -3.22 -2.43 -13.50
C ALA A 283 -4.76 -2.38 -13.50
N GLY A 284 -5.33 -1.72 -14.50
CA GLY A 284 -6.79 -1.61 -14.68
C GLY A 284 -7.44 -2.84 -15.33
N ASP A 285 -6.65 -3.72 -15.93
CA ASP A 285 -7.17 -4.73 -16.86
C ASP A 285 -7.48 -6.06 -16.15
N ALA A 286 -8.55 -6.08 -15.35
CA ALA A 286 -8.91 -7.24 -14.51
C ALA A 286 -9.24 -8.55 -15.28
N ARG A 287 -9.44 -8.48 -16.60
CA ARG A 287 -9.87 -9.62 -17.44
C ARG A 287 -8.84 -10.06 -18.48
N GLU A 288 -7.64 -9.49 -18.49
CA GLU A 288 -6.58 -9.80 -19.47
C GLU A 288 -5.82 -11.10 -19.14
N PHE A 289 -6.56 -12.18 -18.85
CA PHE A 289 -6.00 -13.52 -18.72
C PHE A 289 -5.94 -14.25 -20.06
N VAL A 290 -4.92 -15.09 -20.24
CA VAL A 290 -4.77 -16.01 -21.36
C VAL A 290 -4.48 -17.43 -20.86
N ASP A 291 -4.82 -18.43 -21.65
CA ASP A 291 -4.41 -19.81 -21.41
C ASP A 291 -2.95 -20.07 -21.84
N LEU A 292 -2.47 -21.31 -21.66
CA LEU A 292 -1.11 -21.72 -22.02
C LEU A 292 -0.82 -21.70 -23.52
N GLU A 293 -1.84 -21.58 -24.36
CA GLU A 293 -1.75 -21.44 -25.82
C GLU A 293 -1.93 -19.97 -26.27
N GLU A 294 -1.96 -19.03 -25.33
CA GLU A 294 -2.20 -17.60 -25.52
C GLU A 294 -3.61 -17.25 -26.04
N ASN A 295 -4.58 -18.14 -25.90
CA ASN A 295 -5.97 -17.82 -26.19
C ASN A 295 -6.54 -16.93 -25.08
N SER A 296 -7.29 -15.89 -25.45
CA SER A 296 -7.92 -14.99 -24.48
C SER A 296 -8.95 -15.72 -23.62
N LEU A 297 -8.92 -15.45 -22.31
CA LEU A 297 -9.91 -15.90 -21.32
C LEU A 297 -10.79 -14.74 -20.84
N SER A 298 -10.80 -13.62 -21.56
CA SER A 298 -11.53 -12.40 -21.16
C SER A 298 -13.04 -12.60 -21.08
N ASP A 299 -13.60 -13.59 -21.75
CA ASP A 299 -15.02 -13.96 -21.71
C ASP A 299 -15.40 -14.71 -20.44
N ARG A 300 -14.44 -15.31 -19.73
CA ARG A 300 -14.68 -16.00 -18.46
C ARG A 300 -14.86 -15.02 -17.30
N LYS A 301 -15.64 -15.47 -16.32
CA LYS A 301 -15.87 -14.79 -15.04
C LYS A 301 -15.16 -15.61 -13.97
N PHE A 302 -14.12 -15.04 -13.39
CA PHE A 302 -13.30 -15.69 -12.38
C PHE A 302 -13.59 -15.13 -11.00
N ARG A 303 -13.49 -16.01 -10.00
CA ARG A 303 -13.58 -15.68 -8.59
C ARG A 303 -12.62 -16.50 -7.75
N ILE A 304 -12.20 -15.95 -6.63
CA ILE A 304 -11.38 -16.59 -5.61
C ILE A 304 -12.09 -16.54 -4.26
N GLU A 305 -11.83 -17.53 -3.41
CA GLU A 305 -12.16 -17.41 -1.99
C GLU A 305 -11.23 -16.34 -1.38
N CYS A 306 -11.82 -15.41 -0.63
CA CYS A 306 -11.14 -14.30 0.01
C CYS A 306 -11.77 -14.08 1.38
N ASP A 307 -11.00 -14.29 2.45
CA ASP A 307 -11.44 -14.06 3.82
C ASP A 307 -10.78 -12.78 4.33
N LEU A 308 -11.53 -11.68 4.33
CA LEU A 308 -11.03 -10.35 4.67
C LEU A 308 -12.05 -9.63 5.54
N ASP A 309 -11.62 -9.21 6.72
CA ASP A 309 -12.37 -8.40 7.68
C ASP A 309 -11.86 -6.95 7.71
N TYR A 310 -12.62 -6.08 8.38
CA TYR A 310 -12.21 -4.70 8.61
C TYR A 310 -10.94 -4.64 9.47
N GLY A 311 -9.94 -3.87 9.00
CA GLY A 311 -8.64 -3.74 9.65
C GLY A 311 -7.61 -4.79 9.21
N ASP A 312 -8.01 -5.81 8.44
CA ASP A 312 -7.06 -6.76 7.86
C ASP A 312 -6.17 -6.07 6.82
N SER A 313 -4.93 -6.57 6.70
CA SER A 313 -3.99 -6.12 5.69
C SER A 313 -4.51 -6.44 4.29
N LEU A 314 -4.60 -5.42 3.46
CA LEU A 314 -5.03 -5.51 2.07
C LEU A 314 -3.86 -5.22 1.12
N SER A 315 -3.57 -6.20 0.26
CA SER A 315 -2.75 -5.95 -0.92
C SER A 315 -3.58 -5.34 -2.04
N TYR A 316 -3.02 -4.36 -2.77
CA TYR A 316 -3.60 -3.87 -4.01
C TYR A 316 -3.90 -5.04 -4.96
N GLN A 317 -5.16 -5.15 -5.41
CA GLN A 317 -5.59 -6.21 -6.31
C GLN A 317 -5.69 -5.74 -7.76
N ASP A 318 -5.00 -6.46 -8.66
CA ASP A 318 -4.97 -6.17 -10.10
C ASP A 318 -6.16 -6.79 -10.86
N SER A 319 -6.67 -7.94 -10.41
CA SER A 319 -7.72 -8.67 -11.13
C SER A 319 -8.93 -9.00 -10.27
N PHE A 320 -8.72 -9.56 -9.08
CA PHE A 320 -9.81 -9.91 -8.15
C PHE A 320 -10.17 -8.71 -7.27
N LYS A 321 -10.74 -7.68 -7.91
CA LYS A 321 -10.95 -6.35 -7.32
C LYS A 321 -12.27 -6.20 -6.58
N TRP A 322 -13.28 -6.98 -6.93
CA TRP A 322 -14.62 -6.79 -6.41
C TRP A 322 -14.88 -7.84 -5.33
N TYR A 323 -14.93 -7.40 -4.09
CA TYR A 323 -15.09 -8.25 -2.91
C TYR A 323 -16.53 -8.23 -2.40
N ASP A 324 -17.06 -9.42 -2.17
CA ASP A 324 -18.32 -9.68 -1.51
C ASP A 324 -18.04 -10.24 -0.11
N GLU A 325 -18.22 -9.39 0.90
CA GLU A 325 -17.98 -9.73 2.31
C GLU A 325 -18.92 -10.83 2.82
N TYR A 326 -20.15 -10.91 2.28
CA TYR A 326 -21.13 -11.91 2.71
C TYR A 326 -20.77 -13.30 2.19
N ASP A 327 -20.38 -13.38 0.92
CA ASP A 327 -19.99 -14.64 0.28
C ASP A 327 -18.52 -15.01 0.51
N ARG A 328 -17.70 -14.07 1.04
CA ARG A 328 -16.24 -14.21 1.26
C ARG A 328 -15.50 -14.56 -0.03
N VAL A 329 -15.81 -13.80 -1.08
CA VAL A 329 -15.33 -14.04 -2.44
C VAL A 329 -14.90 -12.73 -3.09
N ALA A 330 -13.74 -12.74 -3.74
CA ALA A 330 -13.30 -11.67 -4.63
C ALA A 330 -13.39 -12.10 -6.09
N ASP A 331 -13.90 -11.24 -6.95
CA ASP A 331 -14.17 -11.51 -8.36
C ASP A 331 -13.50 -10.51 -9.31
N ASN A 332 -13.47 -10.85 -10.59
CA ASN A 332 -12.88 -10.03 -11.66
C ASN A 332 -13.91 -9.45 -12.66
N TYR A 333 -15.20 -9.47 -12.33
CA TYR A 333 -16.29 -9.10 -13.23
C TYR A 333 -17.34 -8.15 -12.63
N GLY A 334 -17.12 -7.63 -11.43
CA GLY A 334 -17.93 -6.56 -10.83
C GLY A 334 -19.16 -7.04 -10.08
N HIS A 335 -19.09 -8.16 -9.36
CA HIS A 335 -20.20 -8.61 -8.52
C HIS A 335 -20.11 -8.07 -7.09
N GLY A 336 -18.93 -8.10 -6.47
CA GLY A 336 -18.72 -7.57 -5.13
C GLY A 336 -18.93 -6.05 -5.01
N ASP A 337 -19.40 -5.61 -3.85
CA ASP A 337 -19.71 -4.21 -3.55
C ASP A 337 -18.48 -3.43 -3.03
N ILE A 338 -17.41 -4.12 -2.61
CA ILE A 338 -16.20 -3.51 -2.05
C ILE A 338 -15.05 -3.58 -3.07
N GLY A 339 -14.37 -2.46 -3.31
CA GLY A 339 -13.21 -2.38 -4.19
C GLY A 339 -11.90 -2.68 -3.45
N LEU A 340 -11.14 -3.66 -3.92
CA LEU A 340 -9.82 -4.07 -3.39
C LEU A 340 -8.64 -3.49 -4.19
N ASP A 341 -8.89 -2.56 -5.12
CA ASP A 341 -7.86 -1.85 -5.87
C ASP A 341 -7.47 -0.51 -5.24
N VAL A 342 -7.44 -0.49 -3.90
CA VAL A 342 -6.93 0.61 -3.08
C VAL A 342 -5.47 0.38 -2.69
N THR A 343 -4.73 1.46 -2.44
CA THR A 343 -3.31 1.41 -2.04
C THR A 343 -3.09 1.59 -0.55
N ASP A 344 -4.17 1.84 0.20
CA ASP A 344 -4.14 2.32 1.59
C ASP A 344 -4.05 1.17 2.61
N GLY A 345 -3.67 -0.02 2.17
CA GLY A 345 -3.36 -1.14 3.06
C GLY A 345 -4.53 -1.79 3.80
N SER A 346 -5.74 -1.25 3.71
CA SER A 346 -6.96 -1.81 4.33
C SER A 346 -8.22 -1.45 3.52
N ILE A 347 -9.35 -2.11 3.81
CA ILE A 347 -10.66 -1.79 3.21
C ILE A 347 -11.19 -0.39 3.64
N ASN A 348 -10.77 0.11 4.81
CA ASN A 348 -11.29 1.34 5.41
C ASN A 348 -10.40 2.58 5.19
N GLY A 349 -9.26 2.41 4.50
CA GLY A 349 -8.17 3.39 4.48
C GLY A 349 -7.23 3.20 5.67
N GLU A 350 -6.02 3.77 5.59
CA GLU A 350 -5.19 3.99 6.78
C GLU A 350 -6.05 4.87 7.72
N GLU A 351 -6.34 4.40 8.94
CA GLU A 351 -6.91 5.28 9.96
C GLU A 351 -6.00 6.50 10.00
N GLU A 352 -6.52 7.71 9.72
CA GLU A 352 -5.72 8.93 9.78
C GLU A 352 -5.20 9.03 11.21
N GLU A 353 -3.93 8.66 11.43
CA GLU A 353 -3.29 8.80 12.73
C GLU A 353 -3.39 10.27 13.14
N GLU A 354 -4.17 10.53 14.19
CA GLU A 354 -4.32 11.88 14.74
C GLU A 354 -2.96 12.35 15.29
N TYR A 355 -2.77 13.66 15.39
CA TYR A 355 -1.50 14.24 15.81
C TYR A 355 -1.69 14.91 17.16
N ASP A 356 -0.99 14.39 18.18
CA ASP A 356 -0.87 15.03 19.47
C ASP A 356 0.01 16.29 19.31
N ASP A 357 -0.62 17.45 19.29
CA ASP A 357 0.06 18.72 19.06
C ASP A 357 0.72 19.28 20.33
N PHE A 358 0.39 18.75 21.50
CA PHE A 358 0.99 19.11 22.78
C PHE A 358 2.32 18.37 23.02
N HIS A 359 2.34 17.06 22.78
CA HIS A 359 3.51 16.19 22.96
C HIS A 359 4.34 15.99 21.67
N GLY A 360 3.75 16.20 20.49
CA GLY A 360 4.43 16.19 19.21
C GLY A 360 4.65 14.81 18.60
N TYR A 361 3.64 13.92 18.62
CA TYR A 361 3.69 12.60 17.99
C TYR A 361 2.32 12.16 17.43
N HIS A 362 2.31 11.13 16.58
CA HIS A 362 1.09 10.56 16.01
C HIS A 362 0.46 9.50 16.94
N CYS A 363 -0.85 9.54 17.13
CA CYS A 363 -1.62 8.68 18.03
C CYS A 363 -2.96 8.25 17.40
N HIS A 364 -3.67 7.35 18.07
CA HIS A 364 -4.91 6.77 17.56
C HIS A 364 -6.13 7.68 17.77
N GLU A 365 -6.20 8.42 18.87
CA GLU A 365 -7.31 9.33 19.19
C GLU A 365 -6.78 10.50 20.02
N THR A 366 -7.20 11.71 19.67
CA THR A 366 -6.94 12.92 20.45
C THR A 366 -8.20 13.46 21.13
N ARG A 367 -8.00 14.26 22.17
CA ARG A 367 -9.02 15.02 22.88
C ARG A 367 -8.58 16.48 22.99
N SER A 368 -9.54 17.40 22.92
CA SER A 368 -9.31 18.81 23.20
C SER A 368 -8.91 19.02 24.67
N VAL A 369 -7.77 19.66 24.88
CA VAL A 369 -7.25 20.06 26.20
C VAL A 369 -6.84 21.53 26.19
N TYR A 370 -6.79 22.16 27.35
CA TYR A 370 -6.44 23.58 27.49
C TYR A 370 -5.21 23.76 28.39
N CYS A 371 -4.26 24.58 27.93
CA CYS A 371 -3.08 24.97 28.70
C CYS A 371 -2.83 26.47 28.50
N HIS A 372 -2.80 27.24 29.58
CA HIS A 372 -2.64 28.69 29.60
C HIS A 372 -3.59 29.42 28.64
N GLY A 373 -4.85 28.96 28.56
CA GLY A 373 -5.88 29.52 27.69
C GLY A 373 -5.72 29.19 26.19
N CYS A 374 -4.79 28.31 25.82
CA CYS A 374 -4.65 27.79 24.46
C CYS A 374 -5.23 26.36 24.38
N GLU A 375 -5.96 26.09 23.30
CA GLU A 375 -6.51 24.77 22.96
C GLU A 375 -5.47 23.93 22.22
N TYR A 376 -5.36 22.66 22.61
CA TYR A 376 -4.50 21.63 22.05
C TYR A 376 -5.29 20.33 21.83
N TYR A 377 -4.82 19.47 20.95
CA TYR A 377 -5.31 18.10 20.73
C TYR A 377 -4.28 17.12 21.27
N CYS A 378 -4.64 16.43 22.35
CA CYS A 378 -3.72 15.55 23.09
C CYS A 378 -4.19 14.10 23.08
N ASP A 379 -3.26 13.16 23.01
CA ASP A 379 -3.50 11.72 23.02
C ASP A 379 -4.33 11.30 24.25
N VAL A 380 -5.44 10.59 24.02
CA VAL A 380 -6.33 10.12 25.08
C VAL A 380 -5.65 9.18 26.07
N GLU A 381 -4.57 8.49 25.66
CA GLU A 381 -3.78 7.61 26.51
C GLU A 381 -2.70 8.36 27.30
N ASN A 382 -2.53 9.67 27.10
CA ASN A 382 -1.50 10.49 27.73
C ASN A 382 -2.05 11.83 28.27
N LEU A 383 -3.06 11.74 29.15
CA LEU A 383 -3.71 12.90 29.78
C LEU A 383 -3.30 13.12 31.25
N ASP A 384 -2.20 12.53 31.71
CA ASP A 384 -1.80 12.53 33.13
C ASP A 384 -1.57 13.94 33.70
N GLU A 385 -1.17 14.90 32.86
CA GLU A 385 -0.89 16.31 33.23
C GLU A 385 -2.15 17.21 33.17
N PHE A 386 -3.30 16.63 32.80
CA PHE A 386 -4.56 17.35 32.62
C PHE A 386 -5.64 16.92 33.63
N ILE A 387 -6.34 17.90 34.17
CA ILE A 387 -7.40 17.75 35.16
C ILE A 387 -8.75 17.99 34.48
N TRP A 388 -9.69 17.06 34.68
CA TRP A 388 -11.06 17.22 34.23
C TRP A 388 -11.85 18.16 35.14
N ILE A 389 -12.36 19.27 34.58
CA ILE A 389 -13.22 20.21 35.29
C ILE A 389 -14.68 19.93 34.93
N GLU A 390 -15.41 19.22 35.81
CA GLU A 390 -16.77 18.75 35.57
C GLU A 390 -17.76 19.85 35.16
N ASN A 391 -17.63 21.05 35.74
CA ASN A 391 -18.55 22.16 35.49
C ASN A 391 -18.42 22.76 34.08
N LEU A 392 -17.24 22.61 33.46
CA LEU A 392 -16.96 23.11 32.11
C LEU A 392 -17.07 21.97 31.08
N GLY A 393 -16.84 20.73 31.50
CA GLY A 393 -16.76 19.59 30.58
C GLY A 393 -15.47 19.60 29.75
N GLU A 394 -14.38 20.08 30.34
CA GLU A 394 -13.10 20.35 29.67
C GLU A 394 -11.92 19.84 30.50
N TYR A 395 -10.83 19.47 29.81
CA TYR A 395 -9.54 19.15 30.42
C TYR A 395 -8.65 20.39 30.45
N HIS A 396 -8.13 20.73 31.63
CA HIS A 396 -7.22 21.87 31.83
C HIS A 396 -5.91 21.40 32.45
N HIS A 397 -4.79 21.97 32.02
CA HIS A 397 -3.47 21.60 32.53
C HIS A 397 -3.38 21.87 34.04
N GLU A 398 -2.65 21.04 34.79
CA GLU A 398 -2.55 21.16 36.25
C GLU A 398 -2.10 22.54 36.75
N SER A 399 -1.38 23.30 35.91
CA SER A 399 -0.92 24.66 36.24
C SER A 399 -2.01 25.72 36.25
N ASP A 400 -3.15 25.48 35.59
CA ASP A 400 -4.22 26.48 35.42
C ASP A 400 -5.33 26.31 36.48
N VAL A 401 -5.19 25.30 37.33
CA VAL A 401 -6.21 24.84 38.25
C VAL A 401 -5.75 25.02 39.70
N THR A 402 -6.64 25.55 40.54
CA THR A 402 -6.43 25.76 41.97
C THR A 402 -7.51 25.05 42.79
N GLU A 403 -7.17 24.64 44.03
CA GLU A 403 -8.10 24.01 44.97
C GLU A 403 -8.83 25.06 45.83
N CYS A 404 -10.16 24.93 45.94
CA CYS A 404 -10.97 25.83 46.75
C CYS A 404 -10.80 25.54 48.25
N PRO A 405 -10.44 26.53 49.08
CA PRO A 405 -10.24 26.33 50.52
C PRO A 405 -11.49 25.85 51.28
N GLU A 406 -12.68 26.16 50.78
CA GLU A 406 -13.95 25.86 51.47
C GLU A 406 -14.52 24.47 51.10
N CYS A 407 -14.37 24.03 49.85
CA CYS A 407 -15.00 22.78 49.38
C CYS A 407 -14.02 21.74 48.82
N SER A 408 -12.73 22.04 48.75
CA SER A 408 -11.70 21.23 48.08
C SER A 408 -11.99 20.93 46.60
N GLY A 409 -12.91 21.67 45.98
CA GLY A 409 -13.20 21.59 44.56
C GLY A 409 -12.13 22.31 43.74
N LEU A 410 -11.73 21.72 42.63
CA LEU A 410 -10.78 22.32 41.69
C LEU A 410 -11.49 23.31 40.77
N PHE A 411 -10.89 24.48 40.55
CA PHE A 411 -11.43 25.56 39.71
C PHE A 411 -10.29 26.29 38.99
N LEU A 412 -10.63 27.01 37.91
CA LEU A 412 -9.64 27.76 37.12
C LEU A 412 -9.20 29.02 37.86
N GLU A 413 -7.91 29.33 37.80
CA GLU A 413 -7.37 30.56 38.41
C GLU A 413 -8.04 31.83 37.86
N GLU A 414 -8.46 31.84 36.60
CA GLU A 414 -9.10 33.00 35.97
C GLU A 414 -10.58 33.20 36.38
N ASP A 415 -11.28 32.12 36.77
CA ASP A 415 -12.71 32.13 37.13
C ASP A 415 -12.90 32.01 38.66
N ASN A 416 -12.20 32.88 39.38
CA ASN A 416 -12.19 32.89 40.83
C ASN A 416 -13.11 33.96 41.45
N PHE A 417 -13.47 33.76 42.71
CA PHE A 417 -14.17 34.73 43.54
C PHE A 417 -13.31 35.13 44.73
N HIS A 418 -12.49 36.16 44.56
CA HIS A 418 -11.66 36.73 45.63
C HIS A 418 -12.50 37.30 46.80
N SER A 419 -12.05 37.07 48.03
CA SER A 419 -12.59 37.72 49.24
C SER A 419 -11.59 38.66 49.89
N ASP A 420 -11.96 39.93 50.04
CA ASP A 420 -11.17 40.90 50.81
C ASP A 420 -11.17 40.61 52.33
N ILE A 421 -12.03 39.72 52.82
CA ILE A 421 -12.16 39.40 54.26
C ILE A 421 -11.24 38.24 54.64
N THR A 422 -11.15 37.20 53.81
CA THR A 422 -10.29 36.04 54.06
C THR A 422 -8.98 36.09 53.29
N GLU A 423 -8.81 37.03 52.35
CA GLU A 423 -7.66 37.17 51.44
C GLU A 423 -7.41 35.94 50.55
N GLU A 424 -8.45 35.13 50.30
CA GLU A 424 -8.40 33.89 49.53
C GLU A 424 -9.36 33.91 48.33
N ASP A 425 -9.09 33.03 47.37
CA ASP A 425 -9.87 32.82 46.17
C ASP A 425 -10.75 31.56 46.27
N TYR A 426 -12.00 31.67 45.83
CA TYR A 426 -12.98 30.60 45.95
C TYR A 426 -13.58 30.22 44.60
N CYS A 427 -13.95 28.94 44.44
CA CYS A 427 -14.54 28.43 43.19
C CYS A 427 -15.93 29.02 42.87
N CYS A 428 -16.63 29.56 43.86
CA CYS A 428 -17.94 30.16 43.66
C CYS A 428 -18.31 31.14 44.78
N GLU A 429 -19.29 32.00 44.48
CA GLU A 429 -19.84 33.00 45.39
C GLU A 429 -20.37 32.40 46.71
N GLU A 430 -20.96 31.19 46.67
CA GLU A 430 -21.50 30.53 47.86
C GLU A 430 -20.38 30.06 48.80
N CYS A 431 -19.31 29.48 48.25
CA CYS A 431 -18.10 29.12 49.02
C CYS A 431 -17.48 30.36 49.66
N ARG A 432 -17.33 31.45 48.88
CA ARG A 432 -16.81 32.72 49.39
C ARG A 432 -17.64 33.24 50.56
N LYS A 433 -18.96 33.36 50.39
CA LYS A 433 -19.87 33.86 51.44
C LYS A 433 -19.84 32.99 52.70
N LYS A 434 -19.77 31.67 52.54
CA LYS A 434 -19.73 30.74 53.67
C LYS A 434 -18.41 30.87 54.44
N ALA A 435 -17.29 31.00 53.74
CA ALA A 435 -15.98 31.26 54.34
C ALA A 435 -15.97 32.62 55.07
N GLU A 436 -16.45 33.68 54.41
CA GLU A 436 -16.57 35.03 55.01
C GLU A 436 -17.45 35.04 56.28
N GLN A 437 -18.60 34.35 56.27
CA GLN A 437 -19.47 34.25 57.44
C GLN A 437 -18.79 33.51 58.60
N THR A 438 -18.08 32.42 58.30
CA THR A 438 -17.32 31.67 59.29
C THR A 438 -16.22 32.53 59.89
N TYR A 439 -15.46 33.24 59.04
CA TYR A 439 -14.43 34.16 59.47
C TYR A 439 -14.97 35.29 60.36
N LYS A 440 -16.06 35.95 59.95
CA LYS A 440 -16.71 37.01 60.75
C LYS A 440 -17.18 36.49 62.10
N LYS A 441 -17.78 35.30 62.14
CA LYS A 441 -18.23 34.69 63.39
C LYS A 441 -17.08 34.41 64.38
N GLU A 442 -15.90 34.08 63.86
CA GLU A 442 -14.74 33.75 64.68
C GLU A 442 -13.89 34.97 65.07
N ASN A 443 -13.87 36.02 64.24
CA ASN A 443 -12.93 37.13 64.37
C ASN A 443 -13.58 38.50 64.60
N TRP A 444 -14.88 38.68 64.34
CA TRP A 444 -15.57 39.97 64.42
C TRP A 444 -16.61 40.01 65.55
N HIS A 445 -17.12 41.21 65.86
CA HIS A 445 -18.06 41.46 66.94
C HIS A 445 -19.50 41.58 66.40
N TYR A 446 -20.44 40.80 66.96
CA TYR A 446 -21.83 40.78 66.52
C TYR A 446 -22.71 41.81 67.24
N SER A 447 -23.52 42.56 66.49
CA SER A 447 -24.57 43.45 67.00
C SER A 447 -25.90 42.71 67.03
N ASP A 448 -26.49 42.54 68.21
CA ASP A 448 -27.81 41.91 68.37
C ASP A 448 -28.95 42.80 67.84
N TYR A 449 -28.73 44.12 67.79
CA TYR A 449 -29.70 45.07 67.28
C TYR A 449 -29.64 45.22 65.76
N ASP A 450 -28.43 45.35 65.21
CA ASP A 450 -28.25 45.54 63.76
C ASP A 450 -28.30 44.21 62.99
N GLU A 451 -28.21 43.09 63.71
CA GLU A 451 -28.12 41.73 63.14
C GLU A 451 -26.93 41.55 62.18
N GLU A 452 -25.84 42.28 62.42
CA GLU A 452 -24.63 42.35 61.58
C GLU A 452 -23.32 42.23 62.40
N TYR A 453 -22.22 41.90 61.71
CA TYR A 453 -20.87 41.78 62.29
C TYR A 453 -20.02 43.03 61.99
N TYR A 454 -19.22 43.44 62.97
CA TYR A 454 -18.34 44.60 62.92
C TYR A 454 -16.90 44.20 63.24
N GLU A 455 -15.95 44.66 62.41
CA GLU A 455 -14.55 44.25 62.49
C GLU A 455 -13.86 44.71 63.78
N HIS A 456 -14.16 45.92 64.27
CA HIS A 456 -13.48 46.48 65.42
C HIS A 456 -14.36 46.51 66.67
N ALA A 457 -13.77 46.12 67.81
CA ALA A 457 -14.46 46.15 69.11
C ALA A 457 -15.01 47.54 69.48
N GLY A 458 -14.41 48.63 68.98
CA GLY A 458 -14.85 50.01 69.23
C GLY A 458 -16.10 50.42 68.46
N ASP A 459 -16.53 49.63 67.47
CA ASP A 459 -17.72 49.91 66.67
C ASP A 459 -18.99 49.32 67.31
N ILE A 460 -18.84 48.48 68.32
CA ILE A 460 -19.93 47.91 69.12
C ILE A 460 -19.93 48.55 70.51
N THR A 461 -21.13 48.78 71.03
CA THR A 461 -21.37 49.07 72.43
C THR A 461 -22.51 48.19 72.95
N VAL A 462 -22.77 48.28 74.24
CA VAL A 462 -23.78 47.47 74.92
C VAL A 462 -24.96 48.35 75.31
N TYR A 463 -26.16 47.82 75.12
CA TYR A 463 -27.38 48.41 75.65
C TYR A 463 -28.19 47.38 76.43
N ARG A 464 -29.04 47.88 77.31
CA ARG A 464 -29.87 47.10 78.22
C ARG A 464 -31.27 47.05 77.65
N VAL A 465 -31.76 45.83 77.37
CA VAL A 465 -33.10 45.58 76.83
C VAL A 465 -34.00 45.01 77.90
N TRP A 466 -35.13 45.65 78.17
CA TRP A 466 -36.04 45.20 79.22
C TRP A 466 -36.81 43.95 78.81
N ASN A 467 -36.63 42.86 79.56
CA ASN A 467 -37.42 41.64 79.39
C ASN A 467 -38.65 41.68 80.31
N ASN A 468 -39.83 41.93 79.73
CA ASN A 468 -41.10 41.99 80.47
C ASN A 468 -41.50 40.68 81.18
N ILE A 469 -40.98 39.52 80.75
CA ILE A 469 -41.31 38.21 81.33
C ILE A 469 -40.44 37.94 82.55
N LEU A 470 -39.15 38.23 82.44
CA LEU A 470 -38.17 38.01 83.51
C LEU A 470 -38.10 39.20 84.49
N CYS A 471 -38.68 40.35 84.10
CA CYS A 471 -38.60 41.61 84.84
C CYS A 471 -37.15 42.04 85.13
N GLU A 472 -36.26 41.84 84.15
CA GLU A 472 -34.85 42.21 84.22
C GLU A 472 -34.35 42.75 82.88
N TYR A 473 -33.25 43.51 82.90
CA TYR A 473 -32.59 43.96 81.68
C TYR A 473 -31.62 42.88 81.16
N GLU A 474 -31.79 42.49 79.91
CA GLU A 474 -30.83 41.68 79.17
C GLU A 474 -29.73 42.57 78.58
N GLU A 475 -28.50 42.06 78.58
CA GLU A 475 -27.39 42.70 77.89
C GLU A 475 -27.43 42.34 76.41
N LYS A 476 -27.46 43.34 75.54
CA LYS A 476 -27.37 43.15 74.09
C LYS A 476 -26.36 44.10 73.48
N ASN A 477 -25.76 43.66 72.38
CA ASN A 477 -24.82 44.45 71.59
C ASN A 477 -25.57 45.30 70.56
N ILE A 478 -25.08 46.51 70.33
CA ILE A 478 -25.56 47.43 69.30
C ILE A 478 -24.35 48.15 68.70
N SER A 479 -24.39 48.49 67.40
CA SER A 479 -23.33 49.34 66.85
C SER A 479 -23.36 50.73 67.51
N VAL A 480 -22.19 51.33 67.69
CA VAL A 480 -22.06 52.69 68.23
C VAL A 480 -22.83 53.69 67.36
N GLU A 481 -22.85 53.50 66.05
CA GLU A 481 -23.61 54.37 65.14
C GLU A 481 -25.13 54.24 65.38
N SER A 482 -25.68 53.02 65.41
CA SER A 482 -27.12 52.81 65.66
C SER A 482 -27.51 53.25 67.06
N GLY A 483 -26.70 52.95 68.07
CA GLY A 483 -26.92 53.41 69.44
C GLY A 483 -27.00 54.93 69.54
N ASN A 484 -26.06 55.64 68.90
CA ASN A 484 -26.07 57.11 68.87
C ASN A 484 -27.29 57.68 68.11
N LYS A 485 -27.70 57.05 67.02
CA LYS A 485 -28.89 57.47 66.26
C LYS A 485 -30.17 57.33 67.08
N LEU A 486 -30.34 56.19 67.76
CA LEU A 486 -31.52 55.94 68.60
C LEU A 486 -31.53 56.84 69.83
N LEU A 487 -30.37 57.10 70.43
CA LEU A 487 -30.23 58.06 71.54
C LEU A 487 -30.64 59.48 71.10
N ALA A 488 -30.22 59.92 69.91
CA ALA A 488 -30.62 61.21 69.35
C ALA A 488 -32.11 61.27 68.97
N GLY A 489 -32.70 60.14 68.58
CA GLY A 489 -34.13 59.98 68.28
C GLY A 489 -35.02 59.89 69.52
N GLY A 490 -34.43 59.71 70.71
CA GLY A 490 -35.16 59.51 71.97
C GLY A 490 -35.71 58.10 72.15
N GLU A 491 -35.23 57.13 71.37
CA GLU A 491 -35.62 55.71 71.44
C GLU A 491 -34.70 54.89 72.37
N LEU A 492 -33.49 55.40 72.66
CA LEU A 492 -32.65 54.91 73.75
C LEU A 492 -32.48 56.00 74.81
N HIS A 493 -32.22 55.58 76.04
CA HIS A 493 -31.98 56.46 77.18
C HIS A 493 -30.60 56.19 77.77
N GLU A 494 -29.76 57.22 77.89
CA GLU A 494 -28.44 57.12 78.52
C GLU A 494 -28.50 57.56 79.98
N LEU A 495 -28.12 56.66 80.88
CA LEU A 495 -28.02 56.90 82.32
C LEU A 495 -26.69 56.36 82.83
N ASP A 496 -25.88 57.23 83.45
CA ASP A 496 -24.55 56.92 83.96
C ASP A 496 -23.62 56.23 82.95
N GLY A 497 -23.75 56.57 81.66
CA GLY A 497 -22.96 56.00 80.57
C GLY A 497 -23.43 54.61 80.10
N ILE A 498 -24.61 54.16 80.53
CA ILE A 498 -25.25 52.92 80.09
C ILE A 498 -26.51 53.26 79.29
N LEU A 499 -26.68 52.59 78.14
CA LEU A 499 -27.83 52.76 77.25
C LEU A 499 -28.95 51.78 77.63
N TYR A 500 -30.20 52.27 77.71
CA TYR A 500 -31.40 51.50 78.00
C TYR A 500 -32.45 51.68 76.90
N ASP A 501 -33.14 50.61 76.51
CA ASP A 501 -34.24 50.65 75.52
C ASP A 501 -35.52 51.28 76.06
N ILE A 502 -35.78 51.11 77.35
CA ILE A 502 -36.91 51.67 78.04
C ILE A 502 -36.51 51.97 79.48
N ILE A 503 -37.09 53.04 80.04
CA ILE A 503 -36.96 53.45 81.43
C ILE A 503 -38.35 53.76 82.00
N ASP A 504 -38.47 53.89 83.31
CA ASP A 504 -39.71 54.33 83.95
C ASP A 504 -39.94 55.82 83.65
N GLU A 505 -41.02 56.15 82.94
CA GLU A 505 -41.35 57.52 82.53
C GLU A 505 -41.67 58.43 83.74
N GLU A 506 -42.12 57.89 84.88
CA GLU A 506 -42.43 58.69 86.06
C GLU A 506 -41.18 59.06 86.85
N THR A 507 -40.20 58.16 86.93
CA THR A 507 -38.98 58.35 87.73
C THR A 507 -37.76 58.76 86.90
N GLY A 508 -37.77 58.52 85.60
CA GLY A 508 -36.63 58.73 84.69
C GLY A 508 -35.46 57.78 84.96
N LEU A 509 -35.70 56.68 85.67
CA LEU A 509 -34.69 55.69 86.08
C LEU A 509 -34.98 54.33 85.41
N PRO A 510 -33.97 53.44 85.28
CA PRO A 510 -34.20 52.10 84.76
C PRO A 510 -35.14 51.33 85.69
N TYR A 511 -35.96 50.45 85.13
CA TYR A 511 -36.85 49.59 85.92
C TYR A 511 -36.02 48.73 86.90
N ALA A 512 -36.36 48.80 88.19
CA ALA A 512 -35.74 48.00 89.24
C ALA A 512 -36.75 47.02 89.84
N TYR A 513 -36.34 45.77 90.02
CA TYR A 513 -37.16 44.77 90.70
C TYR A 513 -37.16 45.03 92.22
N GLU A 514 -38.24 45.60 92.76
CA GLU A 514 -38.48 45.62 94.20
C GLU A 514 -39.12 44.28 94.65
N MET A 515 -38.33 43.38 95.24
CA MET A 515 -38.88 42.31 96.07
C MET A 515 -39.49 42.92 97.34
N ASN A 516 -40.80 43.13 97.34
CA ASN A 516 -41.54 43.27 98.59
C ASN A 516 -41.53 41.91 99.31
N GLU A 517 -40.65 41.75 100.31
CA GLU A 517 -40.81 40.72 101.33
C GLU A 517 -42.17 40.91 102.01
N MET A 518 -43.08 39.97 101.74
CA MET A 518 -44.33 39.82 102.49
C MET A 518 -44.02 39.72 103.99
N THR A 519 -44.47 40.72 104.76
CA THR A 519 -44.74 40.52 106.19
C THR A 519 -46.22 40.81 106.49
N VAL A 520 -46.95 39.69 106.61
CA VAL A 520 -48.31 39.45 107.14
C VAL A 520 -49.51 39.94 106.34
#